data_AF-A0A3N0UZF9-F1
#
_entry.id   AF-A0A3N0UZF9-F1
#
_cell.length_a   1.000
_cell.length_b   1.000
_cell.length_c   1.000
_cell.angle_alpha   90.00
_cell.angle_beta   90.00
_cell.angle_gamma   90.00
#
_symmetry.space_group_name_H-M   'P 1'
#
loop_
_entity.id
_entity.type
_entity.pdbx_description
1 polymer ?
#
loop_
_entity_poly.entity_id
_entity_poly.type
_entity_poly.pdbx_seq_one_letter_code
_entity_poly.pdbx_strand_id
1 'polypeptide(L)'
;MYRAAACCGGLAMKLALQEAAKSLARGRDRAFVSRVAWLDLDRLVTAAYEKISTCSREAAELGDLYLTRNRAYPPFNRPHFSPVNIINQIQIQTGWRLLDVSRAISENDAPRSEVLAESGATLWFSQDATGAVTVFLAPYKSKAMRVDEANIILARHGCASEVSESCVNQYFVAYFRYCAATSAHGHRGWKGNGYRLRLMYNDFRYSTKRRAALVRGLELLLAAAGVMATLYTGNKLFS
;
A
#
# COMPACT_ATOMS: atom_id res chain seq x y z
N MET A 1 18.09 -25.06 -53.06
CA MET A 1 18.18 -25.69 -51.72
C MET A 1 17.91 -24.65 -50.61
N TYR A 2 16.75 -23.99 -50.61
CA TYR A 2 16.38 -22.99 -49.59
C TYR A 2 14.92 -23.21 -49.18
N ARG A 3 14.64 -24.20 -48.33
CA ARG A 3 13.29 -24.41 -47.76
C ARG A 3 13.27 -24.86 -46.29
N ALA A 4 14.39 -24.82 -45.57
CA ALA A 4 14.45 -25.30 -44.18
C ALA A 4 14.27 -24.21 -43.10
N ALA A 5 14.42 -22.92 -43.42
CA ALA A 5 14.41 -21.85 -42.39
C ALA A 5 13.01 -21.37 -41.97
N ALA A 6 11.97 -21.58 -42.80
CA ALA A 6 10.62 -21.05 -42.53
C ALA A 6 9.80 -21.88 -41.52
N CYS A 7 10.07 -23.18 -41.37
CA CYS A 7 9.31 -24.05 -40.46
C CYS A 7 9.66 -23.85 -38.97
N CYS A 8 10.88 -23.41 -38.63
CA CYS A 8 11.29 -23.23 -37.23
C CYS A 8 10.63 -22.02 -36.56
N GLY A 9 10.40 -20.92 -37.29
CA GLY A 9 9.75 -19.72 -36.74
C GLY A 9 8.28 -19.93 -36.38
N GLY A 10 7.54 -20.68 -37.21
CA GLY A 10 6.13 -21.01 -36.95
C GLY A 10 5.94 -21.96 -35.76
N LEU A 11 6.86 -22.91 -35.56
CA LEU A 11 6.82 -23.82 -34.43
C LEU A 11 7.15 -23.12 -33.11
N ALA A 12 8.20 -22.28 -33.08
CA ALA A 12 8.56 -21.51 -31.90
C ALA A 12 7.44 -20.54 -31.47
N MET A 13 6.82 -19.85 -32.43
CA MET A 13 5.69 -18.96 -32.18
C MET A 13 4.47 -19.72 -31.61
N LYS A 14 4.16 -20.90 -32.16
CA LYS A 14 3.06 -21.74 -31.67
C LYS A 14 3.31 -22.25 -30.25
N LEU A 15 4.53 -22.66 -29.93
CA LEU A 15 4.92 -23.07 -28.58
C LEU A 15 4.84 -21.91 -27.58
N ALA A 16 5.30 -20.72 -27.95
CA ALA A 16 5.18 -19.53 -27.11
C ALA A 16 3.72 -19.15 -26.84
N LEU A 17 2.85 -19.22 -27.86
CA LEU A 17 1.41 -19.02 -27.71
C LEU A 17 0.77 -20.04 -26.77
N GLN A 18 1.14 -21.33 -26.91
CA GLN A 18 0.64 -22.38 -26.03
C GLN A 18 1.07 -22.17 -24.58
N GLU A 19 2.32 -21.78 -24.35
CA GLU A 19 2.83 -21.51 -23.00
C GLU A 19 2.14 -20.30 -22.37
N ALA A 20 1.94 -19.22 -23.14
CA ALA A 20 1.19 -18.05 -22.71
C ALA A 20 -0.25 -18.42 -22.34
N ALA A 21 -0.95 -19.18 -23.18
CA ALA A 21 -2.32 -19.62 -22.92
C ALA A 21 -2.43 -20.48 -21.66
N LYS A 22 -1.49 -21.42 -21.46
CA LYS A 22 -1.42 -22.25 -20.23
C LYS A 22 -1.17 -21.39 -19.00
N SER A 23 -0.26 -20.43 -19.07
CA SER A 23 0.03 -19.51 -17.97
C SER A 23 -1.20 -18.68 -17.58
N LEU A 24 -1.93 -18.14 -18.57
CA LEU A 24 -3.16 -17.39 -18.34
C LEU A 24 -4.30 -18.26 -17.78
N ALA A 25 -4.41 -19.51 -18.21
CA ALA A 25 -5.38 -20.46 -17.65
C ALA A 25 -5.07 -20.75 -16.17
N ARG A 26 -3.83 -21.12 -15.84
CA ARG A 26 -3.39 -21.33 -14.45
C ARG A 26 -3.60 -20.09 -13.58
N GLY A 27 -3.33 -18.90 -14.13
CA GLY A 27 -3.55 -17.64 -13.45
C GLY A 27 -5.03 -17.39 -13.11
N ARG A 28 -5.95 -17.74 -14.03
CA ARG A 28 -7.40 -17.66 -13.78
C ARG A 28 -7.85 -18.62 -12.69
N ASP A 29 -7.38 -19.86 -12.72
CA ASP A 29 -7.72 -20.87 -11.71
C ASP A 29 -7.24 -20.43 -10.32
N ARG A 30 -5.99 -19.95 -10.22
CA ARG A 30 -5.44 -19.40 -8.97
C ARG A 30 -6.24 -18.19 -8.48
N ALA A 31 -6.60 -17.28 -9.39
CA ALA A 31 -7.41 -16.11 -9.04
C ALA A 31 -8.77 -16.53 -8.47
N PHE A 32 -9.42 -17.51 -9.08
CA PHE A 32 -10.69 -18.06 -8.59
C PHE A 32 -10.53 -18.66 -7.19
N VAL A 33 -9.55 -19.54 -6.98
CA VAL A 33 -9.26 -20.14 -5.66
C VAL A 33 -9.03 -19.07 -4.60
N SER A 34 -8.27 -18.03 -4.93
CA SER A 34 -8.02 -16.93 -4.00
C SER A 34 -9.27 -16.12 -3.67
N ARG A 35 -10.19 -15.92 -4.63
CA ARG A 35 -11.48 -15.24 -4.36
C ARG A 35 -12.41 -16.08 -3.49
N VAL A 36 -12.35 -17.42 -3.60
CA VAL A 36 -13.04 -18.31 -2.66
C VAL A 36 -12.42 -18.18 -1.27
N ALA A 37 -11.08 -18.27 -1.17
CA ALA A 37 -10.35 -18.12 0.10
C ALA A 37 -10.51 -16.73 0.73
N TRP A 38 -10.91 -15.71 -0.03
CA TRP A 38 -11.23 -14.39 0.51
C TRP A 38 -12.33 -14.45 1.58
N LEU A 39 -13.27 -15.38 1.48
CA LEU A 39 -14.33 -15.54 2.48
C LEU A 39 -13.76 -15.83 3.88
N ASP A 40 -12.68 -16.61 3.96
CA ASP A 40 -12.02 -16.90 5.22
C ASP A 40 -11.19 -15.72 5.72
N LEU A 41 -10.49 -15.01 4.82
CA LEU A 41 -9.83 -13.75 5.18
C LEU A 41 -10.82 -12.71 5.72
N ASP A 42 -11.99 -12.57 5.11
CA ASP A 42 -13.06 -11.69 5.57
C ASP A 42 -13.50 -12.05 7.00
N ARG A 43 -13.67 -13.35 7.29
CA ARG A 43 -13.96 -13.83 8.65
C ARG A 43 -12.85 -13.48 9.64
N LEU A 44 -11.58 -13.74 9.29
CA LEU A 44 -10.44 -13.44 10.16
C LEU A 44 -10.32 -11.95 10.49
N VAL A 45 -10.46 -11.08 9.47
CA VAL A 45 -10.42 -9.62 9.65
C VAL A 45 -11.62 -9.13 10.47
N THR A 46 -12.81 -9.70 10.24
CA THR A 46 -14.01 -9.35 11.01
C THR A 46 -13.86 -9.74 12.48
N ALA A 47 -13.39 -10.96 12.77
CA ALA A 47 -13.15 -11.40 14.13
C ALA A 47 -12.10 -10.54 14.84
N ALA A 48 -11.02 -10.16 14.14
CA ALA A 48 -10.02 -9.24 14.68
C ALA A 48 -10.61 -7.85 14.97
N TYR A 49 -11.46 -7.33 14.08
CA TYR A 49 -12.18 -6.07 14.26
C TYR A 49 -13.15 -6.10 15.44
N GLU A 50 -13.92 -7.17 15.60
CA GLU A 50 -14.87 -7.31 16.70
C GLU A 50 -14.15 -7.31 18.06
N LYS A 51 -13.01 -8.02 18.15
CA LYS A 51 -12.16 -8.04 19.36
C LYS A 51 -11.67 -6.66 19.80
N ILE A 52 -11.44 -5.73 18.88
CA ILE A 52 -10.96 -4.37 19.19
C ILE A 52 -12.11 -3.36 19.32
N SER A 53 -13.24 -3.59 18.66
CA SER A 53 -14.41 -2.70 18.73
C SER A 53 -15.04 -2.67 20.12
N THR A 54 -14.81 -3.71 20.93
CA THR A 54 -15.21 -3.76 22.34
C THR A 54 -14.36 -2.85 23.24
N CYS A 55 -13.17 -2.41 22.79
CA CYS A 55 -12.33 -1.43 23.47
C CYS A 55 -12.80 0.00 23.16
N SER A 56 -14.00 0.34 23.64
CA SER A 56 -14.70 1.58 23.28
C SER A 56 -13.90 2.85 23.58
N ARG A 57 -13.17 2.89 24.70
CA ARG A 57 -12.39 4.07 25.09
C ARG A 57 -11.20 4.30 24.15
N GLU A 58 -10.39 3.28 23.91
CA GLU A 58 -9.21 3.40 23.05
C GLU A 58 -9.59 3.61 21.57
N ALA A 59 -10.71 3.03 21.13
CA ALA A 59 -11.26 3.30 19.80
C ALA A 59 -11.73 4.76 19.67
N ALA A 60 -12.38 5.31 20.70
CA ALA A 60 -12.84 6.71 20.69
C ALA A 60 -11.68 7.71 20.57
N GLU A 61 -10.52 7.43 21.21
CA GLU A 61 -9.30 8.24 21.06
C GLU A 61 -8.80 8.32 19.60
N LEU A 62 -9.16 7.33 18.77
CA LEU A 62 -8.85 7.29 17.34
C LEU A 62 -9.98 7.86 16.47
N GLY A 63 -11.06 8.39 17.06
CA GLY A 63 -12.25 8.84 16.33
C GLY A 63 -13.18 7.71 15.91
N ASP A 64 -13.23 6.66 16.73
CA ASP A 64 -13.89 5.38 16.46
C ASP A 64 -13.33 4.64 15.24
N LEU A 65 -13.68 3.36 15.14
CA LEU A 65 -13.25 2.48 14.06
C LEU A 65 -14.47 1.98 13.27
N TYR A 66 -14.33 1.93 11.95
CA TYR A 66 -15.39 1.53 11.05
C TYR A 66 -14.88 0.47 10.08
N LEU A 67 -15.56 -0.67 10.05
CA LEU A 67 -15.32 -1.74 9.08
C LEU A 67 -16.22 -1.57 7.86
N THR A 68 -15.62 -1.44 6.69
CA THR A 68 -16.33 -1.35 5.41
C THR A 68 -15.86 -2.44 4.46
N ARG A 69 -16.79 -2.94 3.64
CA ARG A 69 -16.53 -3.91 2.59
C ARG A 69 -17.12 -3.38 1.31
N ASN A 70 -16.44 -3.54 0.19
CA ASN A 70 -16.98 -3.05 -1.09
C ASN A 70 -18.32 -3.71 -1.45
N ARG A 71 -18.56 -4.96 -1.03
CA ARG A 71 -19.85 -5.65 -1.21
C ARG A 71 -21.04 -5.01 -0.48
N ALA A 72 -20.79 -4.15 0.51
CA ALA A 72 -21.86 -3.45 1.23
C ALA A 72 -22.43 -2.28 0.41
N TYR A 73 -21.77 -1.88 -0.68
CA TYR A 73 -22.12 -0.70 -1.47
C TYR A 73 -22.48 -1.07 -2.92
N PRO A 74 -23.35 -0.28 -3.58
CA PRO A 74 -23.57 -0.41 -5.02
C PRO A 74 -22.26 -0.22 -5.82
N PRO A 75 -22.06 -0.94 -6.94
CA PRO A 75 -23.00 -1.90 -7.53
C PRO A 75 -22.90 -3.32 -6.93
N PHE A 76 -21.94 -3.58 -6.04
CA PHE A 76 -21.58 -4.92 -5.58
C PHE A 76 -22.51 -5.53 -4.53
N ASN A 77 -23.46 -4.76 -4.00
CA ASN A 77 -24.51 -5.25 -3.12
C ASN A 77 -25.69 -5.94 -3.86
N ARG A 78 -25.60 -6.07 -5.19
CA ARG A 78 -26.64 -6.71 -6.01
C ARG A 78 -26.42 -8.23 -6.14
N PRO A 79 -27.48 -9.05 -6.30
CA PRO A 79 -27.38 -10.52 -6.27
C PRO A 79 -26.45 -11.17 -7.30
N HIS A 80 -26.17 -10.52 -8.44
CA HIS A 80 -25.28 -11.06 -9.48
C HIS A 80 -23.78 -10.89 -9.15
N PHE A 81 -23.47 -10.09 -8.13
CA PHE A 81 -22.12 -9.98 -7.59
C PHE A 81 -21.98 -10.89 -6.37
N SER A 82 -20.98 -11.75 -6.43
CA SER A 82 -20.59 -12.68 -5.38
C SER A 82 -19.11 -12.48 -5.08
N PRO A 83 -18.64 -12.74 -3.85
CA PRO A 83 -17.22 -12.62 -3.51
C PRO A 83 -16.28 -13.37 -4.47
N VAL A 84 -16.77 -14.44 -5.11
CA VAL A 84 -15.99 -15.23 -6.06
C VAL A 84 -15.85 -14.60 -7.45
N ASN A 85 -16.71 -13.63 -7.80
CA ASN A 85 -16.74 -13.01 -9.14
C ASN A 85 -16.42 -11.50 -9.15
N ILE A 86 -16.08 -10.92 -7.99
CA ILE A 86 -15.61 -9.53 -7.86
C ILE A 86 -14.17 -9.45 -7.38
N ILE A 87 -13.58 -8.26 -7.52
CA ILE A 87 -12.37 -7.90 -6.79
C ILE A 87 -12.80 -7.49 -5.39
N ASN A 88 -12.40 -8.24 -4.38
CA ASN A 88 -12.82 -7.96 -3.01
C ASN A 88 -11.95 -6.90 -2.33
N GLN A 89 -12.56 -6.15 -1.41
CA GLN A 89 -11.87 -5.20 -0.57
C GLN A 89 -12.52 -5.10 0.82
N ILE A 90 -11.68 -5.04 1.85
CA ILE A 90 -12.07 -4.77 3.24
C ILE A 90 -11.25 -3.57 3.72
N GLN A 91 -11.89 -2.60 4.37
CA GLN A 91 -11.21 -1.44 4.94
C GLN A 91 -11.64 -1.22 6.38
N ILE A 92 -10.67 -0.93 7.24
CA ILE A 92 -10.87 -0.46 8.61
C ILE A 92 -10.40 0.98 8.63
N GLN A 93 -11.30 1.90 8.92
CA GLN A 93 -11.05 3.34 8.88
C GLN A 93 -11.25 3.96 10.25
N THR A 94 -10.45 4.98 10.56
CA THR A 94 -10.76 5.89 11.66
C THR A 94 -11.81 6.90 11.22
N GLY A 95 -12.75 7.22 12.12
CA GLY A 95 -13.69 8.32 11.91
C GLY A 95 -13.06 9.67 12.19
N TRP A 96 -13.88 10.59 12.68
CA TRP A 96 -13.47 11.97 12.98
C TRP A 96 -13.12 12.10 14.45
N ARG A 97 -11.96 12.69 14.73
CA ARG A 97 -11.57 13.10 16.08
C ARG A 97 -11.17 14.57 16.12
N LEU A 98 -11.59 15.26 17.17
CA LEU A 98 -11.18 16.63 17.44
C LEU A 98 -9.78 16.64 18.06
N LEU A 99 -9.02 17.69 17.80
CA LEU A 99 -7.72 17.93 18.41
C LEU A 99 -7.79 18.90 19.60
N ASP A 100 -8.99 19.34 19.96
CA ASP A 100 -9.24 20.30 21.06
C ASP A 100 -8.39 21.57 21.00
N VAL A 101 -7.95 21.93 19.80
CA VAL A 101 -7.23 23.16 19.51
C VAL A 101 -7.86 23.85 18.31
N SER A 102 -7.90 25.17 18.35
CA SER A 102 -8.41 26.00 17.25
C SER A 102 -7.28 26.76 16.58
N ARG A 103 -7.41 27.02 15.29
CA ARG A 103 -6.54 27.96 14.56
C ARG A 103 -7.34 29.16 14.06
N ALA A 104 -6.67 30.29 13.92
CA ALA A 104 -7.23 31.42 13.19
C ALA A 104 -7.19 31.14 11.68
N ILE A 105 -8.29 31.44 11.01
CA ILE A 105 -8.41 31.45 9.55
C ILE A 105 -9.00 32.80 9.11
N SER A 106 -8.68 33.21 7.88
CA SER A 106 -9.38 34.32 7.22
C SER A 106 -10.37 33.73 6.23
N GLU A 107 -11.65 34.03 6.42
CA GLU A 107 -12.71 33.64 5.48
C GLU A 107 -13.49 34.91 5.13
N ASN A 108 -13.48 35.29 3.84
CA ASN A 108 -14.06 36.55 3.35
C ASN A 108 -13.53 37.79 4.10
N ASP A 109 -12.21 37.86 4.31
CA ASP A 109 -11.50 38.94 5.02
C ASP A 109 -11.93 39.18 6.48
N ALA A 110 -12.70 38.26 7.07
CA ALA A 110 -13.05 38.28 8.49
C ALA A 110 -12.25 37.21 9.27
N PRO A 111 -11.63 37.57 10.41
CA PRO A 111 -10.96 36.59 11.26
C PRO A 111 -11.98 35.64 11.89
N ARG A 112 -11.77 34.33 11.72
CA ARG A 112 -12.58 33.27 12.32
C ARG A 112 -11.69 32.21 12.97
N SER A 113 -12.25 31.51 13.95
CA SER A 113 -11.62 30.32 14.55
C SER A 113 -12.16 29.05 13.91
N GLU A 114 -11.28 28.14 13.53
CA GLU A 114 -11.61 26.79 13.07
C GLU A 114 -11.07 25.77 14.07
N VAL A 115 -11.93 24.87 14.55
CA VAL A 115 -11.51 23.73 15.38
C VAL A 115 -10.79 22.70 14.51
N LEU A 116 -9.61 22.28 14.94
CA LEU A 116 -8.79 21.32 14.22
C LEU A 116 -9.23 19.89 14.51
N ALA A 117 -9.15 19.05 13.48
CA ALA A 117 -9.57 17.66 13.53
C ALA A 117 -8.71 16.78 12.62
N GLU A 118 -8.74 15.47 12.89
CA GLU A 118 -8.08 14.43 12.10
C GLU A 118 -9.09 13.34 11.75
N SER A 119 -8.91 12.71 10.58
CA SER A 119 -9.74 11.58 10.18
C SER A 119 -9.07 10.72 9.10
N GLY A 120 -9.68 9.58 8.82
CA GLY A 120 -9.45 8.84 7.58
C GLY A 120 -8.10 8.12 7.49
N ALA A 121 -7.47 7.81 8.63
CA ALA A 121 -6.44 6.78 8.64
C ALA A 121 -7.09 5.44 8.28
N THR A 122 -6.41 4.59 7.53
CA THR A 122 -7.05 3.38 6.98
C THR A 122 -6.08 2.21 6.92
N LEU A 123 -6.52 1.05 7.40
CA LEU A 123 -5.96 -0.26 7.04
C LEU A 123 -6.88 -0.88 5.99
N TRP A 124 -6.36 -1.24 4.82
CA TRP A 124 -7.18 -1.94 3.84
C TRP A 124 -6.50 -3.15 3.21
N PHE A 125 -7.32 -4.16 2.99
CA PHE A 125 -7.00 -5.38 2.27
C PHE A 125 -7.64 -5.25 0.89
N SER A 126 -6.86 -5.32 -0.17
CA SER A 126 -7.36 -5.32 -1.54
C SER A 126 -6.90 -6.56 -2.26
N GLN A 127 -7.84 -7.28 -2.87
CA GLN A 127 -7.52 -8.28 -3.86
C GLN A 127 -7.19 -7.60 -5.20
N ASP A 128 -6.37 -8.23 -6.04
CA ASP A 128 -6.19 -7.84 -7.44
C ASP A 128 -6.77 -8.88 -8.41
N ALA A 129 -6.69 -8.61 -9.71
CA ALA A 129 -7.24 -9.51 -10.74
C ALA A 129 -6.60 -10.91 -10.74
N THR A 130 -5.36 -11.04 -10.24
CA THR A 130 -4.64 -12.32 -10.12
C THR A 130 -5.06 -13.11 -8.88
N GLY A 131 -5.87 -12.51 -8.01
CA GLY A 131 -6.21 -13.05 -6.71
C GLY A 131 -5.19 -12.73 -5.62
N ALA A 132 -4.08 -12.06 -5.93
CA ALA A 132 -3.13 -11.65 -4.90
C ALA A 132 -3.78 -10.62 -3.96
N VAL A 133 -3.39 -10.66 -2.69
CA VAL A 133 -3.91 -9.75 -1.65
C VAL A 133 -2.83 -8.79 -1.23
N THR A 134 -3.10 -7.50 -1.37
CA THR A 134 -2.20 -6.44 -0.91
C THR A 134 -2.82 -5.72 0.28
N VAL A 135 -2.01 -5.54 1.33
CA VAL A 135 -2.39 -4.86 2.57
C VAL A 135 -1.74 -3.49 2.58
N PHE A 136 -2.53 -2.48 2.86
CA PHE A 136 -2.10 -1.09 2.78
C PHE A 136 -2.46 -0.30 4.05
N LEU A 137 -1.68 0.74 4.30
CA LEU A 137 -1.91 1.72 5.35
C LEU A 137 -2.01 3.12 4.73
N ALA A 138 -2.99 3.91 5.16
CA ALA A 138 -3.05 5.35 4.90
C ALA A 138 -2.94 6.14 6.21
N PRO A 139 -2.22 7.29 6.18
CA PRO A 139 -2.04 8.14 7.36
C PRO A 139 -3.33 8.90 7.69
N TYR A 140 -3.38 9.49 8.89
CA TYR A 140 -4.40 10.50 9.19
C TYR A 140 -4.33 11.67 8.23
N LYS A 141 -5.51 12.15 7.82
CA LYS A 141 -5.68 13.45 7.19
C LYS A 141 -6.00 14.45 8.27
N SER A 142 -5.06 15.35 8.55
CA SER A 142 -5.16 16.33 9.62
C SER A 142 -5.19 17.75 9.05
N LYS A 143 -6.12 18.58 9.54
CA LYS A 143 -6.15 20.01 9.22
C LYS A 143 -5.04 20.79 9.93
N ALA A 144 -4.52 20.24 11.02
CA ALA A 144 -3.42 20.82 11.79
C ALA A 144 -2.06 20.57 11.12
N MET A 145 -1.91 19.41 10.49
CA MET A 145 -0.65 18.99 9.89
C MET A 145 -0.92 18.13 8.66
N ARG A 146 -0.40 18.56 7.50
CA ARG A 146 -0.43 17.72 6.31
C ARG A 146 0.83 16.86 6.27
N VAL A 147 0.68 15.56 6.52
CA VAL A 147 1.72 14.59 6.18
C VAL A 147 1.59 14.31 4.69
N ASP A 148 2.56 14.75 3.89
CA ASP A 148 2.60 14.46 2.46
C ASP A 148 3.11 13.04 2.20
N GLU A 149 2.36 12.06 2.68
CA GLU A 149 2.63 10.64 2.48
C GLU A 149 1.51 10.00 1.67
N ALA A 150 1.91 9.34 0.59
CA ALA A 150 1.04 8.36 -0.05
C ALA A 150 0.78 7.19 0.90
N ASN A 151 -0.23 6.40 0.58
CA ASN A 151 -0.43 5.11 1.25
C ASN A 151 0.83 4.25 1.19
N ILE A 152 1.00 3.35 2.15
CA ILE A 152 2.12 2.40 2.24
C ILE A 152 1.60 0.99 2.00
N ILE A 153 2.32 0.19 1.21
CA ILE A 153 2.08 -1.26 1.14
C ILE A 153 2.80 -1.92 2.31
N LEU A 154 2.03 -2.54 3.19
CA LEU A 154 2.54 -3.27 4.34
C LEU A 154 2.96 -4.70 3.97
N ALA A 155 2.16 -5.38 3.13
CA ALA A 155 2.42 -6.73 2.69
C ALA A 155 1.72 -7.03 1.35
N ARG A 156 2.24 -8.02 0.62
CA ARG A 156 1.61 -8.62 -0.56
C ARG A 156 1.68 -10.14 -0.46
N HIS A 157 0.54 -10.79 -0.54
CA HIS A 157 0.36 -12.24 -0.54
C HIS A 157 -0.07 -12.71 -1.92
N GLY A 158 0.41 -13.88 -2.33
CA GLY A 158 0.06 -14.46 -3.62
C GLY A 158 -1.36 -15.02 -3.67
N CYS A 159 -1.96 -15.29 -2.50
CA CYS A 159 -3.32 -15.80 -2.35
C CYS A 159 -3.93 -15.32 -1.02
N ALA A 160 -5.26 -15.21 -0.94
CA ALA A 160 -5.93 -14.88 0.30
C ALA A 160 -5.75 -15.96 1.38
N SER A 161 -5.59 -17.22 0.99
CA SER A 161 -5.36 -18.35 1.92
C SER A 161 -4.00 -18.29 2.63
N GLU A 162 -3.05 -17.50 2.13
CA GLU A 162 -1.74 -17.30 2.77
C GLU A 162 -1.84 -16.36 3.99
N VAL A 163 -2.95 -15.62 4.12
CA VAL A 163 -3.16 -14.66 5.20
C VAL A 163 -3.74 -15.34 6.43
N SER A 164 -2.88 -15.66 7.39
CA SER A 164 -3.28 -16.25 8.68
C SER A 164 -3.84 -15.22 9.67
N GLU A 165 -4.50 -15.69 10.74
CA GLU A 165 -4.94 -14.84 11.86
C GLU A 165 -3.76 -14.04 12.48
N SER A 166 -2.60 -14.68 12.61
CA SER A 166 -1.39 -14.02 13.12
C SER A 166 -0.96 -12.86 12.22
N CYS A 167 -1.02 -13.03 10.89
CA CYS A 167 -0.75 -11.96 9.95
C CYS A 167 -1.74 -10.80 10.13
N VAL A 168 -3.04 -11.09 10.21
CA VAL A 168 -4.09 -10.08 10.43
C VAL A 168 -3.80 -9.29 11.70
N ASN A 169 -3.53 -9.96 12.83
CA ASN A 169 -3.22 -9.30 14.10
C ASN A 169 -1.98 -8.39 13.99
N GLN A 170 -0.93 -8.84 13.31
CA GLN A 170 0.25 -8.01 13.06
C GLN A 170 -0.08 -6.76 12.22
N TYR A 171 -0.99 -6.86 11.26
CA TYR A 171 -1.43 -5.71 10.46
C TYR A 171 -2.24 -4.71 11.27
N PHE A 172 -3.12 -5.17 12.17
CA PHE A 172 -3.81 -4.27 13.11
C PHE A 172 -2.82 -3.58 14.05
N VAL A 173 -1.84 -4.30 14.61
CA VAL A 173 -0.79 -3.70 15.46
C VAL A 173 0.02 -2.65 14.69
N ALA A 174 0.40 -2.95 13.44
CA ALA A 174 1.10 -2.00 12.59
C ALA A 174 0.23 -0.77 12.28
N TYR A 175 -1.05 -0.98 12.00
CA TYR A 175 -2.02 0.07 11.75
C TYR A 175 -2.17 1.03 12.93
N PHE A 176 -2.34 0.53 14.16
CA PHE A 176 -2.47 1.40 15.33
C PHE A 176 -1.18 2.16 15.65
N ARG A 177 -0.03 1.50 15.51
CA ARG A 177 1.28 2.18 15.64
C ARG A 177 1.45 3.26 14.58
N TYR A 178 0.96 3.03 13.36
CA TYR A 178 1.00 3.99 12.28
C TYR A 178 0.03 5.17 12.50
N CYS A 179 -1.17 4.91 13.02
CA CYS A 179 -2.11 5.95 13.47
C CYS A 179 -1.45 6.85 14.52
N ALA A 180 -0.82 6.26 15.54
CA ALA A 180 -0.09 7.01 16.56
C ALA A 180 1.14 7.74 16.02
N ALA A 181 1.78 7.27 14.95
CA ALA A 181 2.94 7.95 14.35
C ALA A 181 2.54 9.12 13.43
N THR A 182 1.33 9.08 12.87
CA THR A 182 0.87 10.07 11.87
C THR A 182 -0.15 11.07 12.42
N SER A 183 -0.69 10.81 13.61
CA SER A 183 -1.54 11.76 14.33
C SER A 183 -0.78 12.98 14.85
N ALA A 184 -1.47 14.12 14.94
CA ALA A 184 -0.91 15.34 15.47
C ALA A 184 -0.59 15.29 16.97
N HIS A 185 -1.37 14.54 17.76
CA HIS A 185 -1.09 14.30 19.19
C HIS A 185 -0.23 13.06 19.43
N GLY A 186 0.19 12.39 18.35
CA GLY A 186 0.88 11.12 18.39
C GLY A 186 2.36 11.22 18.72
N HIS A 187 3.04 10.07 18.58
CA HIS A 187 4.49 9.93 18.81
C HIS A 187 5.32 10.61 17.72
N ARG A 188 5.40 11.94 17.74
CA ARG A 188 6.21 12.74 16.81
C ARG A 188 7.72 12.70 17.08
N GLY A 189 8.16 12.01 18.13
CA GLY A 189 9.57 11.79 18.42
C GLY A 189 10.26 10.92 17.37
N TRP A 190 11.58 10.80 17.48
CA TRP A 190 12.42 10.01 16.57
C TRP A 190 11.94 8.57 16.40
N LYS A 191 11.33 7.97 17.44
CA LYS A 191 10.78 6.60 17.39
C LYS A 191 9.62 6.46 16.39
N GLY A 192 8.66 7.39 16.40
CA GLY A 192 7.52 7.35 15.49
C GLY A 192 7.93 7.67 14.05
N ASN A 193 8.80 8.67 13.88
CA ASN A 193 9.35 9.00 12.56
C ASN A 193 10.20 7.85 11.99
N GLY A 194 11.04 7.21 12.81
CA GLY A 194 11.84 6.06 12.40
C GLY A 194 10.98 4.85 12.01
N TYR A 195 9.90 4.59 12.77
CA TYR A 195 8.93 3.55 12.42
C TYR A 195 8.26 3.81 11.06
N ARG A 196 7.81 5.04 10.83
CA ARG A 196 7.22 5.50 9.57
C ARG A 196 8.17 5.33 8.39
N LEU A 197 9.41 5.80 8.54
CA LEU A 197 10.46 5.64 7.52
C LEU A 197 10.77 4.16 7.24
N ARG A 198 10.79 3.31 8.26
CA ARG A 198 10.96 1.86 8.09
C ARG A 198 9.82 1.25 7.27
N LEU A 199 8.58 1.63 7.52
CA LEU A 199 7.43 1.16 6.74
C LEU A 199 7.52 1.62 5.28
N MET A 200 7.83 2.89 5.03
CA MET A 200 8.05 3.41 3.68
C MET A 200 9.22 2.71 2.97
N TYR A 201 10.29 2.41 3.71
CA TYR A 201 11.44 1.68 3.18
C TYR A 201 11.09 0.24 2.79
N ASN A 202 10.19 -0.41 3.52
CA ASN A 202 9.78 -1.78 3.23
C ASN A 202 8.74 -1.88 2.09
N ASP A 203 8.13 -0.77 1.69
CA ASP A 203 7.21 -0.75 0.56
C ASP A 203 7.98 -1.00 -0.76
N PHE A 204 7.60 -2.11 -1.42
CA PHE A 204 8.27 -2.56 -2.63
C PHE A 204 8.09 -1.58 -3.81
N ARG A 205 7.07 -0.73 -3.84
CA ARG A 205 6.91 0.31 -4.89
C ARG A 205 8.07 1.29 -4.88
N TYR A 206 8.67 1.53 -3.72
CA TYR A 206 9.85 2.37 -3.61
C TYR A 206 11.14 1.61 -3.93
N SER A 207 11.12 0.27 -4.03
CA SER A 207 12.32 -0.50 -4.40
C SER A 207 12.78 -0.18 -5.83
N THR A 208 11.86 -0.02 -6.78
CA THR A 208 12.17 0.35 -8.17
C THR A 208 12.63 1.79 -8.29
N LYS A 209 11.99 2.72 -7.57
CA LYS A 209 12.46 4.13 -7.51
C LYS A 209 13.86 4.23 -6.89
N ARG A 210 14.14 3.44 -5.84
CA ARG A 210 15.47 3.35 -5.22
C ARG A 210 16.50 2.77 -6.18
N ARG A 211 16.20 1.65 -6.86
CA ARG A 211 17.09 1.08 -7.88
C ARG A 211 17.41 2.11 -8.97
N ALA A 212 16.41 2.84 -9.46
CA ALA A 212 16.62 3.90 -10.45
C ALA A 212 17.48 5.06 -9.91
N ALA A 213 17.24 5.49 -8.66
CA ALA A 213 18.05 6.52 -8.02
C ALA A 213 19.50 6.06 -7.76
N LEU A 214 19.69 4.80 -7.39
CA LEU A 214 21.00 4.19 -7.15
C LEU A 214 21.79 4.08 -8.45
N VAL A 215 21.15 3.64 -9.55
CA VAL A 215 21.75 3.65 -10.89
C VAL A 215 22.20 5.07 -11.29
N ARG A 216 21.33 6.09 -11.12
CA ARG A 216 21.69 7.48 -11.41
C ARG A 216 22.83 8.02 -10.53
N GLY A 217 22.85 7.67 -9.26
CA GLY A 217 23.96 8.04 -8.36
C GLY A 217 25.28 7.40 -8.78
N LEU A 218 25.23 6.15 -9.25
CA LEU A 218 26.40 5.43 -9.74
C LEU A 218 26.90 6.00 -11.09
N GLU A 219 25.99 6.40 -11.98
CA GLU A 219 26.32 7.16 -13.20
C GLU A 219 27.01 8.48 -12.89
N LEU A 220 26.51 9.24 -11.91
CA LEU A 220 27.12 10.49 -11.44
C LEU A 220 28.51 10.28 -10.84
N LEU A 221 28.71 9.22 -10.05
CA LEU A 221 30.01 8.88 -9.50
C LEU A 221 31.00 8.45 -10.59
N LEU A 222 30.56 7.67 -11.57
CA LEU A 222 31.40 7.30 -12.72
C LEU A 222 31.75 8.52 -13.58
N ALA A 223 30.80 9.43 -13.80
CA ALA A 223 31.06 10.69 -14.50
C ALA A 223 32.07 11.55 -13.72
N ALA A 224 31.90 11.68 -12.41
CA ALA A 224 32.84 12.41 -11.55
C ALA A 224 34.22 11.77 -11.53
N ALA A 225 34.31 10.44 -11.46
CA ALA A 225 35.56 9.70 -11.53
C ALA A 225 36.24 9.86 -12.91
N GLY A 226 35.47 9.84 -13.99
CA GLY A 226 35.97 10.12 -15.34
C GLY A 226 36.54 11.53 -15.48
N VAL A 227 35.81 12.54 -14.98
CA VAL A 227 36.29 13.93 -14.93
C VAL A 227 37.57 14.03 -14.11
N MET A 228 37.62 13.45 -12.91
CA MET A 228 38.82 13.44 -12.07
C MET A 228 40.00 12.72 -12.72
N ALA A 229 39.77 11.58 -13.38
CA ALA A 229 40.80 10.86 -14.11
C ALA A 229 41.35 11.69 -15.28
N THR A 230 40.49 12.37 -16.04
CA THR A 230 40.92 13.27 -17.14
C THR A 230 41.66 14.52 -16.64
N LEU A 231 41.28 15.06 -15.48
CA LEU A 231 42.01 16.17 -14.85
C LEU A 231 43.37 15.73 -14.32
N TYR A 232 43.47 14.50 -13.80
CA TYR A 232 44.70 13.91 -13.30
C TYR A 232 45.68 13.58 -14.43
N THR A 233 45.21 12.97 -15.53
CA THR A 233 46.05 12.67 -16.70
C THR A 233 46.41 13.92 -17.52
N GLY A 234 45.58 14.97 -17.45
CA GLY A 234 45.82 16.25 -18.11
C GLY A 234 46.71 17.23 -17.33
N ASN A 235 47.25 16.84 -16.17
CA ASN A 235 48.19 17.63 -15.35
C ASN A 235 47.66 19.02 -14.90
N LYS A 236 46.33 19.20 -14.80
CA LYS A 236 45.69 20.48 -14.42
C LYS A 236 45.34 20.62 -12.93
N LEU A 237 45.63 19.61 -12.11
CA LEU A 237 45.36 19.63 -10.67
C LEU A 237 46.53 20.15 -9.82
N PHE A 238 47.73 20.32 -10.42
CA PHE A 238 48.95 20.73 -9.72
C PHE A 238 49.72 21.88 -10.40
N SER A 239 49.07 22.66 -11.28
CA SER A 239 49.62 23.91 -11.85
C SER A 239 48.92 25.13 -11.28
#